data_AF-A0A9D7BQN2-F1
#
_entry.id   AF-A0A9D7BQN2-F1
#
_cell.length_a   1.000
_cell.length_b   1.000
_cell.length_c   1.000
_cell.angle_alpha   90.00
_cell.angle_beta   90.00
_cell.angle_gamma   90.00
#
_symmetry.space_group_name_H-M   'P 1'
#
loop_
_entity.id
_entity.type
_entity.pdbx_description
1 polymer ?
#
loop_
_entity_poly.entity_id
_entity_poly.type
_entity_poly.pdbx_seq_one_letter_code
_entity_poly.pdbx_strand_id
1 'polypeptide(L)'
;MAHEKEPLLYIFDLEPGGFVIVSGSKKVGPVIGHSSKNNLDPGNIPENLSYFLEEMSAEIKYIKTNVTVENHPAWTLLCDKNYSRTKMDSRNITPVGPLLESIWNQTKYYNDFFPLDSEQVKSITAEYR
;
A
#
# COMPACT_ATOMS: atom_id res chain seq x y z
N MET A 1 4.11 -32.65 4.80
CA MET A 1 2.95 -31.94 4.24
C MET A 1 3.37 -30.50 4.05
N ALA A 2 3.47 -30.05 2.79
CA ALA A 2 3.85 -28.67 2.50
C ALA A 2 2.73 -27.75 3.00
N HIS A 3 3.01 -26.92 4.00
CA HIS A 3 2.15 -25.78 4.28
C HIS A 3 2.25 -24.87 3.06
N GLU A 4 1.19 -24.86 2.26
CA GLU A 4 1.02 -23.91 1.17
C GLU A 4 1.21 -22.52 1.76
N LYS A 5 2.18 -21.77 1.23
CA LYS A 5 2.59 -20.48 1.79
C LYS A 5 1.47 -19.49 1.49
N GLU A 6 0.48 -19.40 2.37
CA GLU A 6 -0.65 -18.50 2.20
C GLU A 6 -0.13 -17.06 2.04
N PRO A 7 -0.46 -16.36 0.96
CA PRO A 7 -0.01 -15.00 0.76
C PRO A 7 -0.63 -14.06 1.80
N LEU A 8 0.15 -13.07 2.23
CA LEU A 8 -0.23 -12.12 3.28
C LEU A 8 -0.88 -10.86 2.71
N LEU A 9 -0.58 -10.53 1.46
CA LEU A 9 -1.13 -9.42 0.70
C LEU A 9 -1.46 -9.90 -0.72
N TYR A 10 -2.49 -9.32 -1.30
CA TYR A 10 -2.87 -9.49 -2.70
C TYR A 10 -2.92 -8.12 -3.37
N ILE A 11 -2.41 -8.02 -4.60
CA ILE A 11 -2.46 -6.77 -5.37
C ILE A 11 -3.28 -7.04 -6.62
N PHE A 12 -4.28 -6.19 -6.86
CA PHE A 12 -5.13 -6.25 -8.03
C PHE A 12 -5.05 -4.93 -8.78
N ASP A 13 -4.68 -4.99 -10.05
CA ASP A 13 -4.78 -3.86 -10.96
C ASP A 13 -6.25 -3.64 -11.35
N LEU A 14 -6.61 -2.37 -11.55
CA LEU A 14 -7.94 -1.94 -11.94
C LEU A 14 -7.92 -1.47 -13.39
N GLU A 15 -9.03 -1.69 -14.11
CA GLU A 15 -9.25 -1.18 -15.46
C GLU A 15 -10.07 0.12 -15.41
N PRO A 16 -9.70 1.21 -16.13
CA PRO A 16 -8.60 1.34 -17.10
C PRO A 16 -7.23 1.69 -16.48
N GLY A 17 -7.13 1.81 -15.16
CA GLY A 17 -5.88 2.03 -14.46
C GLY A 17 -6.09 2.25 -12.96
N GLY A 18 -5.10 1.88 -12.16
CA GLY A 18 -5.17 1.91 -10.70
C GLY A 18 -4.85 0.56 -10.09
N PHE A 19 -4.81 0.48 -8.77
CA PHE A 19 -4.63 -0.78 -8.07
C PHE A 19 -5.31 -0.76 -6.69
N VAL A 20 -5.56 -1.95 -6.15
CA VAL A 20 -5.95 -2.16 -4.75
C VAL A 20 -5.10 -3.25 -4.12
N ILE A 21 -4.60 -2.97 -2.92
CA ILE A 21 -3.85 -3.92 -2.09
C ILE A 21 -4.80 -4.44 -1.02
N VAL A 22 -5.01 -5.75 -1.01
CA VAL A 22 -5.97 -6.45 -0.17
C VAL A 22 -5.23 -7.30 0.86
N SER A 23 -5.70 -7.29 2.10
CA SER A 23 -5.14 -8.14 3.17
C SER A 23 -5.43 -9.61 2.93
N GLY A 24 -4.42 -10.46 3.15
CA GLY A 24 -4.55 -11.93 3.14
C GLY A 24 -5.10 -12.53 4.43
N SER A 25 -5.70 -11.72 5.31
CA SER A 25 -6.31 -12.18 6.56
C SER A 25 -7.63 -11.47 6.81
N LYS A 26 -8.68 -12.24 7.12
CA LYS A 26 -9.97 -11.69 7.55
C LYS A 26 -9.92 -11.00 8.92
N LYS A 27 -8.86 -11.23 9.70
CA LYS A 27 -8.64 -10.58 11.00
C LYS A 27 -8.19 -9.13 10.87
N VAL A 28 -7.65 -8.73 9.72
CA VAL A 28 -7.15 -7.38 9.44
C VAL A 28 -8.10 -6.67 8.48
N GLY A 29 -8.05 -5.34 8.42
CA GLY A 29 -8.83 -4.56 7.47
C GLY A 29 -8.63 -5.04 6.02
N PRO A 30 -9.70 -5.05 5.20
CA PRO A 30 -9.66 -5.63 3.86
C PRO A 30 -8.75 -4.89 2.88
N VAL A 31 -8.74 -3.55 2.94
CA VAL A 31 -7.97 -2.70 2.02
C VAL A 31 -6.81 -2.08 2.78
N ILE A 32 -5.57 -2.40 2.36
CA ILE A 32 -4.33 -1.86 2.93
C ILE A 32 -3.92 -0.57 2.24
N GLY A 33 -4.13 -0.50 0.91
CA GLY A 33 -3.81 0.68 0.11
C GLY A 33 -4.50 0.59 -1.25
N HIS A 34 -4.71 1.74 -1.88
CA HIS A 34 -5.29 1.80 -3.21
C HIS A 34 -4.82 3.03 -3.97
N SER A 35 -4.86 2.96 -5.29
CA SER A 35 -4.74 4.11 -6.18
C SER A 35 -5.81 4.02 -7.26
N SER A 36 -6.45 5.15 -7.56
CA SER A 36 -7.36 5.29 -8.70
C SER A 36 -6.64 5.63 -10.01
N LYS A 37 -5.32 5.77 -9.97
CA LYS A 37 -4.47 6.13 -11.11
C LYS A 37 -3.24 5.24 -11.15
N ASN A 38 -2.87 4.81 -12.34
CA ASN A 38 -1.69 3.99 -12.64
C ASN A 38 -1.68 2.63 -11.91
N ASN A 39 -1.18 1.61 -12.60
CA ASN A 39 -1.02 0.29 -12.01
C ASN A 39 0.27 0.25 -11.18
N LEU A 40 0.37 -0.73 -10.30
CA LEU A 40 1.58 -0.97 -9.53
C LEU A 40 2.50 -1.87 -10.35
N ASP A 41 3.67 -1.37 -10.75
CA ASP A 41 4.69 -2.18 -11.44
C ASP A 41 5.49 -2.99 -10.41
N PRO A 42 5.35 -4.33 -10.35
CA PRO A 42 6.08 -5.15 -9.39
C PRO A 42 7.60 -5.18 -9.65
N GLY A 43 8.04 -4.84 -10.87
CA GLY A 43 9.45 -4.75 -11.23
C GLY A 43 10.11 -3.43 -10.83
N ASN A 44 9.32 -2.45 -10.39
CA ASN A 44 9.79 -1.10 -10.10
C ASN A 44 9.05 -0.50 -8.89
N ILE A 45 9.13 -1.19 -7.75
CA ILE A 45 8.55 -0.72 -6.49
C ILE A 45 9.55 0.22 -5.80
N PRO A 46 9.17 1.47 -5.47
CA PRO A 46 10.00 2.37 -4.68
C PRO A 46 10.31 1.77 -3.30
N GLU A 47 11.53 1.97 -2.79
CA GLU A 47 11.99 1.39 -1.52
C GLU A 47 11.07 1.71 -0.34
N ASN A 48 10.57 2.96 -0.26
CA ASN A 48 9.62 3.37 0.78
C ASN A 48 8.30 2.60 0.72
N LEU A 49 7.83 2.26 -0.49
CA LEU A 49 6.64 1.42 -0.66
C LEU A 49 6.96 -0.03 -0.32
N SER A 50 8.14 -0.55 -0.71
CA SER A 50 8.58 -1.90 -0.34
C SER A 50 8.59 -2.07 1.18
N TYR A 51 9.25 -1.15 1.90
CA TYR A 51 9.30 -1.15 3.36
C TYR A 51 7.89 -1.14 3.98
N PHE A 52 7.00 -0.28 3.48
CA PHE A 52 5.61 -0.26 3.96
C PHE A 52 4.89 -1.60 3.76
N LEU A 53 5.04 -2.24 2.60
CA LEU A 53 4.42 -3.54 2.32
C LEU A 53 5.02 -4.67 3.17
N GLU A 54 6.31 -4.61 3.48
CA GLU A 54 7.00 -5.54 4.37
C GLU A 54 6.48 -5.42 5.80
N GLU A 55 6.37 -4.21 6.33
CA GLU A 55 5.82 -3.96 7.67
C GLU A 55 4.36 -4.42 7.77
N MET A 56 3.52 -4.10 6.78
CA MET A 56 2.14 -4.59 6.73
C MET A 56 2.06 -6.12 6.66
N SER A 57 2.95 -6.76 5.91
CA SER A 57 3.04 -8.21 5.87
C SER A 57 3.45 -8.80 7.21
N ALA A 58 4.42 -8.18 7.89
CA ALA A 58 4.87 -8.59 9.22
C ALA A 58 3.74 -8.50 10.26
N GLU A 59 2.97 -7.41 10.23
CA GLU A 59 1.82 -7.20 11.11
C GLU A 59 0.71 -8.25 10.86
N ILE A 60 0.33 -8.48 9.60
CA ILE A 60 -0.67 -9.50 9.26
C ILE A 60 -0.22 -10.87 9.71
N LYS A 61 1.06 -11.21 9.51
CA LYS A 61 1.64 -12.48 9.97
C LYS A 61 1.55 -12.60 11.49
N TYR A 62 1.93 -11.57 12.22
CA TYR A 62 1.85 -11.53 13.68
C TYR A 62 0.42 -11.72 14.18
N ILE A 63 -0.56 -11.03 13.59
CA ILE A 63 -1.98 -11.15 13.96
C ILE A 63 -2.51 -12.55 13.66
N LYS A 64 -2.11 -13.16 12.53
CA LYS A 64 -2.51 -14.52 12.17
C LYS A 64 -2.03 -15.54 13.22
N THR A 65 -0.79 -15.43 13.69
CA THR A 65 -0.16 -16.43 14.57
C THR A 65 -0.41 -16.20 16.06
N ASN A 66 -0.43 -14.95 16.50
CA ASN A 66 -0.31 -14.62 17.94
C ASN A 66 -1.58 -14.01 18.53
N VAL A 67 -2.53 -13.59 17.70
CA VAL A 67 -3.70 -12.84 18.16
C VAL A 67 -4.98 -13.61 17.87
N THR A 68 -5.77 -13.83 18.94
CA THR A 68 -7.12 -14.39 18.84
C THR A 68 -8.11 -13.25 18.81
N VAL A 69 -8.46 -12.82 17.60
CA VAL A 69 -9.47 -11.80 17.33
C VAL A 69 -10.47 -12.33 16.31
N GLU A 70 -11.69 -11.82 16.39
CA GLU A 70 -12.72 -12.05 15.38
C GLU A 70 -12.34 -11.40 14.05
N ASN A 71 -13.11 -11.73 13.01
CA ASN A 71 -12.91 -11.11 11.70
C ASN A 71 -13.21 -9.61 11.77
N HIS A 72 -12.41 -8.82 11.06
CA HIS A 72 -12.62 -7.39 10.96
C HIS A 72 -14.00 -7.11 10.32
N PRO A 73 -14.88 -6.31 10.95
CA PRO A 73 -16.28 -6.17 10.53
C PRO A 73 -16.45 -5.58 9.11
N ALA A 74 -15.45 -4.84 8.62
CA ALA A 74 -15.46 -4.33 7.25
C ALA A 74 -15.51 -5.44 6.16
N TRP A 75 -15.05 -6.66 6.46
CA TRP A 75 -15.19 -7.77 5.52
C TRP A 75 -16.66 -8.14 5.30
N THR A 76 -17.45 -8.23 6.37
CA THR A 76 -18.88 -8.51 6.30
C THR A 76 -19.61 -7.42 5.51
N LEU A 77 -19.28 -6.15 5.78
CA LEU A 77 -19.84 -5.00 5.04
C LEU A 77 -19.56 -5.06 3.53
N LEU A 78 -18.35 -5.45 3.13
CA LEU A 78 -17.98 -5.59 1.71
C LEU A 78 -18.65 -6.78 1.04
N CYS A 79 -18.85 -7.89 1.77
CA CYS A 79 -19.43 -9.11 1.22
C CYS A 79 -20.96 -9.05 1.09
N ASP A 80 -21.65 -8.33 1.97
CA ASP A 80 -23.12 -8.39 2.09
C ASP A 80 -23.89 -7.71 0.95
N LYS A 81 -23.21 -7.05 -0.02
CA LYS A 81 -23.77 -6.32 -1.18
C LYS A 81 -24.82 -5.25 -0.86
N ASN A 82 -25.29 -5.15 0.37
CA ASN A 82 -26.15 -4.11 0.91
C ASN A 82 -25.30 -2.87 1.25
N TYR A 83 -24.59 -2.36 0.25
CA TYR A 83 -23.84 -1.11 0.30
C TYR A 83 -24.79 0.10 0.28
N SER A 84 -25.82 0.09 1.13
CA SER A 84 -26.39 1.35 1.57
C SER A 84 -25.25 2.00 2.34
N ARG A 85 -24.73 3.14 1.88
CA ARG A 85 -23.76 3.99 2.61
C ARG A 85 -24.29 4.09 4.04
N THR A 86 -23.90 3.16 4.91
CA THR A 86 -24.21 3.24 6.32
C THR A 86 -23.60 4.56 6.66
N LYS A 87 -24.46 5.52 7.08
CA LYS A 87 -24.04 6.82 7.56
C LYS A 87 -22.97 6.55 8.59
N MET A 88 -21.73 6.52 8.14
CA MET A 88 -20.54 6.54 8.95
C MET A 88 -20.80 7.81 9.73
N ASP A 89 -21.05 7.66 11.03
CA ASP A 89 -21.51 8.72 11.91
C ASP A 89 -20.76 9.98 11.52
N SER A 90 -21.48 10.89 10.87
CA SER A 90 -20.88 11.94 10.07
C SER A 90 -20.38 12.98 11.04
N ARG A 91 -19.26 12.69 11.72
CA ARG A 91 -18.28 13.71 12.01
C ARG A 91 -18.11 14.41 10.66
N ASN A 92 -18.48 15.69 10.61
CA ASN A 92 -18.48 16.54 9.41
C ASN A 92 -17.04 16.69 8.87
N ILE A 93 -16.45 15.59 8.43
CA ILE A 93 -15.11 15.47 7.90
C ILE A 93 -15.33 15.42 6.40
N THR A 94 -15.23 16.59 5.78
CA THR A 94 -15.11 16.67 4.33
C THR A 94 -13.77 16.02 3.96
N PRO A 95 -13.75 14.95 3.17
CA PRO A 95 -12.50 14.35 2.72
C PRO A 95 -11.73 15.41 1.94
N VAL A 96 -10.53 15.75 2.41
CA VAL A 96 -9.62 16.63 1.70
C VAL A 96 -8.76 15.75 0.80
N GLY A 97 -8.77 16.05 -0.50
CA GLY A 97 -7.93 15.34 -1.46
C GLY A 97 -6.44 15.61 -1.24
N PRO A 98 -5.56 15.06 -2.11
CA PRO A 98 -4.14 15.35 -2.07
C PRO A 98 -3.89 16.85 -2.13
N LEU A 99 -3.13 17.38 -1.18
CA LEU A 99 -2.79 18.81 -1.11
C LEU A 99 -1.67 19.19 -2.08
N LEU A 100 -0.84 18.21 -2.47
CA LEU A 100 0.28 18.40 -3.38
C LEU A 100 -0.14 18.03 -4.79
N GLU A 101 0.20 18.91 -5.74
CA GLU A 101 0.07 18.64 -7.17
C GLU A 101 1.38 18.12 -7.78
N SER A 102 2.50 18.27 -7.05
CA SER A 102 3.81 17.87 -7.52
C SER A 102 4.03 16.36 -7.44
N ILE A 103 4.64 15.81 -8.50
CA ILE A 103 5.11 14.42 -8.55
C ILE A 103 6.63 14.46 -8.67
N TRP A 104 7.31 14.63 -7.54
CA TRP A 104 8.77 14.68 -7.49
C TRP A 104 9.38 13.28 -7.57
N ASN A 105 10.63 13.22 -8.04
CA ASN A 105 11.39 11.98 -8.18
C ASN A 105 12.74 12.15 -7.48
N GLN A 106 13.48 11.04 -7.31
CA GLN A 106 14.81 11.04 -6.71
C GLN A 106 15.95 11.05 -7.72
N THR A 107 15.63 10.99 -9.02
CA THR A 107 16.59 10.78 -10.10
C THR A 107 16.67 12.01 -11.01
N LYS A 108 16.77 11.81 -12.34
CA LYS A 108 17.07 12.81 -13.36
C LYS A 108 16.34 14.14 -13.12
N TYR A 109 17.05 15.25 -13.27
CA TYR A 109 16.64 16.64 -12.99
C TYR A 109 16.53 16.99 -11.50
N TYR A 110 16.17 16.06 -10.62
CA TYR A 110 16.08 16.30 -9.17
C TYR A 110 17.42 16.13 -8.47
N ASN A 111 18.26 15.20 -8.94
CA ASN A 111 19.60 14.99 -8.42
C ASN A 111 20.70 15.71 -9.22
N ASP A 112 20.35 16.73 -10.01
CA ASP A 112 21.32 17.29 -10.98
C ASP A 112 22.54 17.96 -10.34
N PHE A 113 22.37 18.49 -9.13
CA PHE A 113 23.42 19.14 -8.34
C PHE A 113 24.10 18.19 -7.34
N PHE A 114 23.81 16.89 -7.41
CA PHE A 114 24.42 15.91 -6.51
C PHE A 114 25.80 15.50 -7.03
N PRO A 115 26.75 15.22 -6.12
CA PRO A 115 28.06 14.73 -6.53
C PRO A 115 27.93 13.37 -7.25
N LEU A 116 28.89 13.11 -8.12
CA LEU A 116 29.09 11.78 -8.69
C LEU A 116 29.83 10.92 -7.67
N ASP A 117 29.40 9.67 -7.52
CA ASP A 117 30.18 8.67 -6.81
C ASP A 117 31.42 8.24 -7.64
N SER A 118 32.28 7.44 -7.04
CA SER A 118 33.49 6.85 -7.65
C SER A 118 33.24 6.14 -8.98
N GLU A 119 32.03 5.64 -9.22
CA GLU A 119 31.60 5.01 -10.47
C GLU A 119 30.99 5.99 -11.50
N GLN A 120 31.10 7.30 -11.26
CA GLN A 120 30.50 8.36 -12.09
C GLN A 120 28.97 8.31 -12.19
N VAL A 121 28.31 7.73 -11.17
CA VAL A 121 26.85 7.70 -11.04
C VAL A 121 26.41 8.80 -10.05
N LYS A 122 25.34 9.54 -10.37
CA LYS A 122 24.77 10.53 -9.44
C LYS A 122 24.00 9.81 -8.34
N SER A 123 24.29 10.14 -7.07
CA SER A 123 23.46 9.73 -5.92
C SER A 123 22.00 10.15 -6.11
N ILE A 124 21.08 9.42 -5.51
CA ILE A 124 19.65 9.78 -5.46
C ILE A 124 19.39 10.88 -4.42
N THR A 125 18.28 11.62 -4.55
CA THR A 125 18.00 12.77 -3.65
C THR A 125 17.80 12.41 -2.17
N ALA A 126 17.60 11.14 -1.85
CA ALA A 126 17.49 10.61 -0.50
C ALA A 126 18.29 9.30 -0.39
N GLU A 127 19.60 9.42 -0.26
CA GLU A 127 20.47 8.30 0.11
C GLU A 127 20.64 8.31 1.64
N TYR A 128 20.20 7.24 2.33
CA TYR A 128 20.58 7.01 3.72
C TYR A 128 22.04 6.58 3.74
N ARG A 129 22.91 7.41 4.33
CA ARG A 129 24.26 7.02 4.73
C ARG A 129 24.26 6.45 6.13
#